data_AF-A0A1J8PV80-F1
#
_entry.id   AF-A0A1J8PV80-F1
#
_cell.length_a   1.000
_cell.length_b   1.000
_cell.length_c   1.000
_cell.angle_alpha   90.00
_cell.angle_beta   90.00
_cell.angle_gamma   90.00
#
_symmetry.space_group_name_H-M   'P 1'
#
loop_
_entity.id
_entity.type
_entity.pdbx_description
1 polymer ?
#
loop_
_entity_poly.entity_id
_entity_poly.type
_entity_poly.pdbx_seq_one_letter_code
_entity_poly.pdbx_strand_id
1 'polypeptide(L)'
;DGVIFISIDDNEQHHLKMLMNEVFGEDNFLNSIVLENDSRARPYGSIATTHEYIIAYSKNTDFIYEILFDPNKKFKCYDNDGGYDLYELRNRNIDFNINNRPNLYYSFWVDPNSKNDNDLYQISLEKKEGWIEIYPQESQGVKTVWRWGKDKAKNNLNTYIFAKKVDSSNQFRIVKKYRKNTYTLNTVWTDKKIKTDIGTLETKYLFDNKKYFPFPKPKDLIKQLLTISSTKNDIVLDFFAGSATTGHAVMDLNKDGGSRQFILVQIPEAVDENSETFKAGYKN
;
A
#
# COMPACT_ATOMS: atom_id res chain seq x y z
N ASP A 1 -20.13 -4.96 7.34
CA ASP A 1 -18.86 -5.00 6.60
C ASP A 1 -18.76 -3.96 5.47
N GLY A 2 -19.83 -3.27 5.07
CA GLY A 2 -19.72 -2.17 4.09
C GLY A 2 -18.76 -1.03 4.49
N VAL A 3 -18.23 -0.36 3.47
CA VAL A 3 -17.26 0.74 3.56
C VAL A 3 -17.67 1.85 2.58
N ILE A 4 -17.41 3.10 2.97
CA ILE A 4 -17.66 4.29 2.16
C ILE A 4 -16.34 5.05 1.95
N PHE A 5 -16.11 5.50 0.72
CA PHE A 5 -15.01 6.36 0.34
C PHE A 5 -15.56 7.66 -0.24
N ILE A 6 -15.00 8.79 0.19
CA ILE A 6 -15.46 10.11 -0.22
C ILE A 6 -14.26 10.93 -0.67
N SER A 7 -14.22 11.27 -1.96
CA SER A 7 -13.23 12.21 -2.50
C SER A 7 -13.59 13.64 -2.06
N ILE A 8 -12.60 14.38 -1.57
CA ILE A 8 -12.78 15.76 -1.10
C ILE A 8 -11.47 16.54 -1.26
N ASP A 9 -11.56 17.85 -1.43
CA ASP A 9 -10.41 18.75 -1.39
C ASP A 9 -10.22 19.36 0.01
N ASP A 10 -9.28 20.30 0.15
CA ASP A 10 -9.00 20.96 1.42
C ASP A 10 -10.16 21.81 1.96
N ASN A 11 -11.07 22.29 1.10
CA ASN A 11 -12.07 23.29 1.48
C ASN A 11 -13.01 22.73 2.55
N GLU A 12 -13.48 21.49 2.37
CA GLU A 12 -14.51 20.89 3.22
C GLU A 12 -14.09 19.59 3.93
N GLN A 13 -12.84 19.15 3.80
CA GLN A 13 -12.39 17.88 4.39
C GLN A 13 -12.64 17.78 5.90
N HIS A 14 -12.48 18.88 6.64
CA HIS A 14 -12.58 18.89 8.09
C HIS A 14 -14.05 18.87 8.54
N HIS A 15 -14.91 19.67 7.92
CA HIS A 15 -16.36 19.61 8.13
C HIS A 15 -16.91 18.22 7.78
N LEU A 16 -16.49 17.66 6.64
CA LEU A 16 -16.87 16.31 6.24
C LEU A 16 -16.44 15.27 7.26
N LYS A 17 -15.19 15.33 7.77
CA LYS A 17 -14.72 14.39 8.78
C LYS A 17 -15.57 14.47 10.06
N MET A 18 -15.90 15.67 10.51
CA MET A 18 -16.76 15.87 11.69
C MET A 18 -18.16 15.31 11.48
N LEU A 19 -18.79 15.60 10.34
CA LEU A 19 -20.10 15.07 10.00
C LEU A 19 -20.08 13.53 9.93
N MET A 20 -19.05 12.96 9.32
CA MET A 20 -18.90 11.51 9.21
C MET A 20 -18.66 10.84 10.57
N ASN A 21 -17.96 11.51 11.50
CA ASN A 21 -17.83 11.05 12.89
C ASN A 21 -19.20 11.00 13.58
N GLU A 22 -20.08 11.98 13.33
CA GLU A 22 -21.44 11.99 13.89
C GLU A 22 -22.32 10.88 13.29
N VAL A 23 -22.23 10.64 11.98
CA VAL A 23 -23.06 9.66 11.27
C VAL A 23 -22.59 8.22 11.49
N PHE A 24 -21.28 7.96 11.42
CA PHE A 24 -20.71 6.61 11.49
C PHE A 24 -20.06 6.29 12.83
N GLY A 25 -19.78 7.28 13.67
CA GLY A 25 -18.94 7.11 14.86
C GLY A 25 -17.45 7.23 14.54
N GLU A 26 -16.70 7.87 15.43
CA GLU A 26 -15.26 8.09 15.25
C GLU A 26 -14.46 6.78 15.19
N ASP A 27 -14.87 5.76 15.96
CA ASP A 27 -14.22 4.44 15.98
C ASP A 27 -14.32 3.69 14.64
N ASN A 28 -15.27 4.07 13.78
CA ASN A 28 -15.46 3.48 12.45
C ASN A 28 -14.63 4.17 11.35
N PHE A 29 -13.87 5.21 11.70
CA PHE A 29 -12.94 5.84 10.78
C PHE A 29 -11.78 4.91 10.42
N LEU A 30 -11.50 4.77 9.13
CA LEU A 30 -10.46 3.87 8.64
C LEU A 30 -9.15 4.60 8.33
N ASN A 31 -9.21 5.60 7.45
CA ASN A 31 -8.05 6.40 7.05
C ASN A 31 -8.46 7.63 6.27
N SER A 32 -7.51 8.57 6.19
CA SER A 32 -7.49 9.64 5.21
C SER A 32 -6.36 9.35 4.23
N ILE A 33 -6.71 9.16 2.96
CA ILE A 33 -5.77 8.92 1.88
C ILE A 33 -5.50 10.25 1.19
N VAL A 34 -4.23 10.58 1.00
CA VAL A 34 -3.76 11.73 0.23
C VAL A 34 -3.48 11.27 -1.20
N LEU A 35 -4.23 11.81 -2.16
CA LEU A 35 -4.07 11.55 -3.58
C LEU A 35 -3.29 12.69 -4.24
N GLU A 36 -2.13 12.41 -4.82
CA GLU A 36 -1.41 13.40 -5.62
C GLU A 36 -2.15 13.66 -6.94
N ASN A 37 -2.57 14.90 -7.14
CA ASN A 37 -3.29 15.33 -8.33
C ASN A 37 -2.34 15.71 -9.47
N ASP A 38 -1.52 16.74 -9.25
CA ASP A 38 -0.56 17.26 -10.22
C ASP A 38 0.62 17.88 -9.49
N SER A 39 1.82 17.34 -9.74
CA SER A 39 3.08 17.87 -9.22
C SER A 39 3.50 19.19 -9.89
N ARG A 40 2.71 19.68 -10.86
CA ARG A 40 2.92 20.93 -11.62
C ARG A 40 1.82 21.96 -11.35
N ALA A 41 1.19 21.91 -10.17
CA ALA A 41 0.19 22.89 -9.76
C ALA A 41 0.69 24.32 -10.00
N ARG A 42 -0.16 25.15 -10.63
CA ARG A 42 0.15 26.57 -10.85
C ARG A 42 0.23 27.23 -9.47
N PRO A 43 1.32 27.92 -9.11
CA PRO A 43 1.44 28.59 -7.82
C PRO A 43 0.49 29.79 -7.79
N TYR A 44 -0.74 29.56 -7.37
CA TYR A 44 -1.61 30.63 -6.90
C TYR A 44 -1.23 30.90 -5.44
N GLY A 45 -0.28 31.82 -5.24
CA GLY A 45 0.27 32.15 -3.92
C GLY A 45 1.61 31.47 -3.61
N SER A 46 1.96 31.42 -2.32
CA SER A 46 3.28 30.98 -1.86
C SER A 46 3.45 29.45 -1.75
N ILE A 47 2.35 28.70 -1.68
CA ILE A 47 2.35 27.22 -1.58
C ILE A 47 1.28 26.70 -2.55
N ALA A 48 1.67 25.79 -3.43
CA ALA A 48 0.75 25.19 -4.39
C ALA A 48 0.10 23.92 -3.81
N THR A 49 -1.23 23.82 -3.88
CA THR A 49 -1.96 22.60 -3.53
C THR A 49 -1.77 21.57 -4.64
N THR A 50 -1.18 20.42 -4.30
CA THR A 50 -0.85 19.35 -5.26
C THR A 50 -1.56 18.03 -4.96
N HIS A 51 -2.47 18.03 -3.98
CA HIS A 51 -3.17 16.82 -3.54
C HIS A 51 -4.66 17.07 -3.26
N GLU A 52 -5.39 15.97 -3.23
CA GLU A 52 -6.77 15.83 -2.75
C GLU A 52 -6.80 14.73 -1.68
N TYR A 53 -7.96 14.56 -1.04
CA TYR A 53 -8.18 13.55 -0.01
C TYR A 53 -9.25 12.55 -0.43
N ILE A 54 -9.13 11.34 0.09
CA ILE A 54 -10.19 10.34 0.12
C ILE A 54 -10.37 9.91 1.57
N ILE A 55 -11.54 10.20 2.13
CA ILE A 55 -11.89 9.84 3.50
C ILE A 55 -12.63 8.52 3.48
N ALA A 56 -12.18 7.56 4.29
CA ALA A 56 -12.77 6.22 4.38
C ALA A 56 -13.38 5.95 5.76
N TYR A 57 -14.61 5.43 5.76
CA TYR A 57 -15.31 4.92 6.94
C TYR A 57 -15.88 3.54 6.69
N SER A 58 -15.93 2.73 7.73
CA SER A 58 -16.61 1.45 7.73
C SER A 58 -17.97 1.56 8.41
N LYS A 59 -18.84 0.58 8.16
CA LYS A 59 -20.06 0.39 8.96
C LYS A 59 -19.75 -0.23 10.32
N ASN A 60 -18.71 -1.08 10.39
CA ASN A 60 -18.32 -1.82 11.58
C ASN A 60 -16.80 -1.70 11.79
N THR A 61 -16.39 -1.66 13.05
CA THR A 61 -14.98 -1.47 13.47
C THR A 61 -14.06 -2.65 13.15
N ASP A 62 -14.62 -3.80 12.75
CA ASP A 62 -13.90 -5.01 12.38
C ASP A 62 -13.58 -5.11 10.88
N PHE A 63 -13.87 -4.05 10.10
CA PHE A 63 -13.52 -4.00 8.69
C PHE A 63 -11.99 -4.05 8.47
N ILE A 64 -11.57 -4.89 7.53
CA ILE A 64 -10.16 -5.05 7.16
C ILE A 64 -10.05 -4.95 5.63
N TYR A 65 -9.08 -4.14 5.17
CA TYR A 65 -8.75 -4.08 3.76
C TYR A 65 -8.13 -5.40 3.25
N GLU A 66 -8.42 -5.72 2.01
CA GLU A 66 -7.77 -6.82 1.30
C GLU A 66 -6.27 -6.57 1.14
N ILE A 67 -5.49 -7.61 1.40
CA ILE A 67 -4.04 -7.58 1.17
C ILE A 67 -3.79 -7.81 -0.32
N LEU A 68 -3.11 -6.86 -0.96
CA LEU A 68 -2.82 -6.92 -2.38
C LEU A 68 -1.71 -7.92 -2.71
N PHE A 69 -1.73 -8.41 -3.95
CA PHE A 69 -0.74 -9.33 -4.49
C PHE A 69 -0.08 -8.72 -5.72
N ASP A 70 1.26 -8.72 -5.76
CA ASP A 70 2.03 -8.31 -6.94
C ASP A 70 2.52 -9.54 -7.71
N PRO A 71 1.88 -9.92 -8.83
CA PRO A 71 2.30 -11.05 -9.66
C PRO A 71 3.65 -10.80 -10.34
N ASN A 72 4.07 -9.53 -10.48
CA ASN A 72 5.27 -9.12 -11.19
C ASN A 72 6.44 -8.83 -10.23
N LYS A 73 6.30 -9.14 -8.94
CA LYS A 73 7.36 -8.90 -7.96
C LYS A 73 8.66 -9.59 -8.39
N LYS A 74 9.72 -8.79 -8.53
CA LYS A 74 11.06 -9.29 -8.80
C LYS A 74 11.83 -9.43 -7.49
N PHE A 75 12.14 -10.66 -7.11
CA PHE A 75 12.98 -10.95 -5.95
C PHE A 75 14.45 -10.71 -6.25
N LYS A 76 15.22 -10.34 -5.22
CA LYS A 76 16.66 -10.10 -5.32
C LYS A 76 17.50 -11.38 -5.31
N CYS A 77 17.00 -12.44 -4.70
CA CYS A 77 17.70 -13.72 -4.54
C CYS A 77 16.78 -14.89 -4.92
N TYR A 78 17.39 -16.02 -5.27
CA TYR A 78 16.69 -17.25 -5.66
C TYR A 78 17.38 -18.48 -5.07
N ASP A 79 16.59 -19.51 -4.80
CA ASP A 79 17.04 -20.86 -4.47
C ASP A 79 16.00 -21.87 -4.99
N ASN A 80 16.12 -23.13 -4.57
CA ASN A 80 15.24 -24.22 -4.99
C ASN A 80 13.76 -24.01 -4.60
N ASP A 81 13.46 -23.16 -3.61
CA ASP A 81 12.10 -22.84 -3.18
C ASP A 81 11.55 -21.57 -3.86
N GLY A 82 12.29 -20.99 -4.80
CA GLY A 82 11.90 -19.81 -5.56
C GLY A 82 12.54 -18.51 -5.06
N GLY A 83 11.95 -17.38 -5.47
CA GLY A 83 12.48 -16.05 -5.16
C GLY A 83 12.30 -15.62 -3.70
N TYR A 84 13.24 -14.84 -3.18
CA TYR A 84 13.15 -14.20 -1.87
C TYR A 84 13.91 -12.87 -1.79
N ASP A 85 13.46 -12.03 -0.87
CA ASP A 85 14.22 -10.88 -0.38
C ASP A 85 14.88 -11.20 0.97
N LEU A 86 15.84 -10.37 1.37
CA LEU A 86 16.55 -10.50 2.64
C LEU A 86 16.17 -9.37 3.58
N TYR A 87 15.72 -9.74 4.77
CA TYR A 87 15.37 -8.81 5.84
C TYR A 87 16.26 -9.08 7.05
N GLU A 88 16.73 -8.04 7.72
CA GLU A 88 17.49 -8.22 8.95
C GLU A 88 16.62 -8.91 10.03
N LEU A 89 17.19 -9.91 10.72
CA LEU A 89 16.52 -10.61 11.80
C LEU A 89 16.42 -9.75 13.06
N ARG A 90 17.31 -8.78 13.22
CA ARG A 90 17.33 -7.84 14.34
C ARG A 90 16.07 -6.99 14.38
N ASN A 91 15.58 -6.71 15.59
CA ASN A 91 14.62 -5.65 15.80
C ASN A 91 15.37 -4.35 16.09
N ARG A 92 15.20 -3.32 15.26
CA ARG A 92 15.89 -2.03 15.44
C ARG A 92 15.15 -1.08 16.39
N ASN A 93 13.91 -1.38 16.75
CA ASN A 93 13.16 -0.58 17.71
C ASN A 93 13.76 -0.79 19.12
N ILE A 94 14.20 0.30 19.74
CA ILE A 94 14.81 0.33 21.08
C ILE A 94 13.86 -0.12 22.19
N ASP A 95 12.54 -0.07 21.97
CA ASP A 95 11.54 -0.64 22.88
C ASP A 95 11.68 -2.16 23.02
N PHE A 96 12.38 -2.82 22.08
CA PHE A 96 12.69 -4.24 22.17
C PHE A 96 14.18 -4.38 22.45
N ASN A 97 14.50 -4.48 23.73
CA ASN A 97 15.87 -4.47 24.21
C ASN A 97 16.11 -5.59 25.22
N ILE A 98 17.38 -5.78 25.59
CA ILE A 98 17.79 -6.83 26.52
C ILE A 98 17.11 -6.73 27.89
N ASN A 99 16.76 -5.53 28.36
CA ASN A 99 16.18 -5.35 29.69
C ASN A 99 14.75 -5.89 29.77
N ASN A 100 13.97 -5.79 28.69
CA ASN A 100 12.57 -6.24 28.69
C ASN A 100 12.32 -7.52 27.87
N ARG A 101 13.25 -7.95 27.03
CA ARG A 101 13.19 -9.19 26.24
C ARG A 101 14.53 -9.94 26.28
N PRO A 102 15.07 -10.27 27.46
CA PRO A 102 16.41 -10.88 27.60
C PRO A 102 16.56 -12.19 26.82
N ASN A 103 15.48 -12.99 26.73
CA ASN A 103 15.48 -14.26 25.98
C ASN A 103 15.72 -14.11 24.47
N LEU A 104 15.58 -12.90 23.92
CA LEU A 104 15.82 -12.59 22.51
C LEU A 104 17.24 -12.02 22.26
N TYR A 105 18.04 -11.84 23.32
CA TYR A 105 19.43 -11.43 23.24
C TYR A 105 20.35 -12.64 23.39
N TYR A 106 20.86 -13.14 22.28
CA TYR A 106 21.79 -14.27 22.25
C TYR A 106 22.71 -14.17 21.04
N SER A 107 23.84 -14.86 21.04
CA SER A 107 24.74 -14.85 19.90
C SER A 107 24.38 -15.88 18.83
N PHE A 108 24.74 -15.54 17.60
CA PHE A 108 25.00 -16.50 16.54
C PHE A 108 26.50 -16.58 16.30
N TRP A 109 26.97 -17.74 15.87
CA TRP A 109 28.32 -17.95 15.37
C TRP A 109 28.25 -18.03 13.86
N VAL A 110 29.12 -17.31 13.14
CA VAL A 110 29.14 -17.24 11.67
C VAL A 110 30.42 -17.87 11.15
N ASP A 111 30.31 -18.74 10.14
CA ASP A 111 31.47 -19.23 9.41
C ASP A 111 31.86 -18.23 8.30
N PRO A 112 32.97 -17.48 8.44
CA PRO A 112 33.38 -16.47 7.45
C PRO A 112 33.80 -17.07 6.10
N ASN A 113 34.00 -18.39 6.01
CA ASN A 113 34.49 -19.07 4.80
C ASN A 113 33.36 -19.81 4.04
N SER A 114 32.15 -19.86 4.59
CA SER A 114 31.01 -20.65 4.08
C SER A 114 30.12 -19.95 3.05
N LYS A 115 30.66 -18.96 2.32
CA LYS A 115 29.88 -18.11 1.40
C LYS A 115 29.19 -18.95 0.31
N ASN A 116 27.90 -18.74 0.11
CA ASN A 116 27.14 -19.29 -1.03
C ASN A 116 26.92 -18.27 -2.16
N ASP A 117 26.25 -18.71 -3.22
CA ASP A 117 25.97 -17.92 -4.44
C ASP A 117 25.12 -16.66 -4.21
N ASN A 118 24.41 -16.56 -3.07
CA ASN A 118 23.59 -15.40 -2.70
C ASN A 118 24.31 -14.46 -1.71
N ASP A 119 25.63 -14.59 -1.56
CA ASP A 119 26.46 -13.93 -0.54
C ASP A 119 25.97 -14.17 0.89
N LEU A 120 25.47 -15.38 1.17
CA LEU A 120 25.04 -15.80 2.50
C LEU A 120 26.05 -16.76 3.12
N TYR A 121 26.17 -16.69 4.44
CA TYR A 121 27.12 -17.45 5.24
C TYR A 121 26.37 -18.30 6.26
N GLN A 122 26.90 -19.49 6.54
CA GLN A 122 26.37 -20.40 7.53
C GLN A 122 26.50 -19.83 8.94
N ILE A 123 25.51 -20.18 9.76
CA ILE A 123 25.36 -19.76 11.14
C ILE A 123 25.06 -20.94 12.07
N SER A 124 25.42 -20.77 13.34
CA SER A 124 25.26 -21.75 14.41
C SER A 124 24.82 -21.04 15.69
N LEU A 125 24.07 -21.74 16.55
CA LEU A 125 23.79 -21.28 17.92
C LEU A 125 24.83 -21.79 18.92
N GLU A 126 25.67 -22.73 18.49
CA GLU A 126 26.77 -23.29 19.28
C GLU A 126 28.10 -22.71 18.81
N LYS A 127 29.01 -22.50 19.77
CA LYS A 127 30.37 -22.02 19.51
C LYS A 127 31.13 -23.03 18.66
N LYS A 128 31.80 -22.53 17.63
CA LYS A 128 32.68 -23.30 16.74
C LYS A 128 34.00 -22.58 16.57
N GLU A 129 35.09 -23.32 16.51
CA GLU A 129 36.43 -22.77 16.33
C GLU A 129 36.55 -22.07 14.97
N GLY A 130 37.16 -20.90 14.94
CA GLY A 130 37.30 -20.08 13.73
C GLY A 130 36.03 -19.33 13.29
N TRP A 131 34.89 -19.55 13.95
CA TRP A 131 33.65 -18.84 13.65
C TRP A 131 33.56 -17.53 14.44
N ILE A 132 32.90 -16.53 13.85
CA ILE A 132 32.77 -15.19 14.42
C ILE A 132 31.48 -15.11 15.22
N GLU A 133 31.57 -14.77 16.51
CA GLU A 133 30.41 -14.54 17.37
C GLU A 133 29.78 -13.17 17.08
N ILE A 134 28.46 -13.14 16.90
CA ILE A 134 27.71 -11.90 16.67
C ILE A 134 26.46 -11.84 17.55
N TYR A 135 26.28 -10.68 18.16
CA TYR A 135 25.08 -10.30 18.91
C TYR A 135 24.22 -9.33 18.08
N PRO A 136 22.94 -9.13 18.44
CA PRO A 136 22.17 -8.06 17.83
C PRO A 136 22.85 -6.72 18.12
N GLN A 137 23.09 -5.95 17.06
CA GLN A 137 23.74 -4.64 17.15
C GLN A 137 22.90 -3.64 17.95
N GLU A 138 23.54 -2.62 18.50
CA GLU A 138 22.84 -1.55 19.19
C GLU A 138 22.06 -0.65 18.21
N SER A 139 21.08 0.08 18.73
CA SER A 139 20.46 1.20 18.03
C SER A 139 20.34 2.34 19.02
N GLN A 140 20.89 3.51 18.67
CA GLN A 140 20.89 4.69 19.54
C GLN A 140 21.48 4.41 20.95
N GLY A 141 22.54 3.58 21.03
CA GLY A 141 23.18 3.18 22.29
C GLY A 141 22.43 2.13 23.11
N VAL A 142 21.32 1.59 22.59
CA VAL A 142 20.51 0.57 23.27
C VAL A 142 20.79 -0.82 22.67
N LYS A 143 21.07 -1.80 23.53
CA LYS A 143 21.19 -3.22 23.17
C LYS A 143 19.84 -3.78 22.71
N THR A 144 19.63 -3.77 21.41
CA THR A 144 18.44 -4.36 20.78
C THR A 144 18.50 -5.89 20.76
N VAL A 145 17.41 -6.53 20.34
CA VAL A 145 17.27 -7.99 20.36
C VAL A 145 16.92 -8.57 18.99
N TRP A 146 17.01 -9.90 18.84
CA TRP A 146 16.50 -10.58 17.65
C TRP A 146 14.98 -10.59 17.62
N ARG A 147 14.39 -10.71 16.43
CA ARG A 147 12.94 -10.92 16.28
C ARG A 147 12.50 -12.33 16.66
N TRP A 148 13.42 -13.29 16.72
CA TRP A 148 13.12 -14.71 16.93
C TRP A 148 13.80 -15.22 18.20
N GLY A 149 13.10 -16.06 18.98
CA GLY A 149 13.69 -16.83 20.07
C GLY A 149 14.58 -17.97 19.55
N LYS A 150 15.41 -18.53 20.43
CA LYS A 150 16.41 -19.56 20.09
C LYS A 150 15.80 -20.78 19.41
N ASP A 151 14.66 -21.30 19.86
CA ASP A 151 14.04 -22.50 19.28
C ASP A 151 13.60 -22.27 17.83
N LYS A 152 12.96 -21.13 17.56
CA LYS A 152 12.57 -20.76 16.20
C LYS A 152 13.80 -20.55 15.33
N ALA A 153 14.84 -19.90 15.84
CA ALA A 153 16.10 -19.74 15.12
C ALA A 153 16.73 -21.10 14.79
N LYS A 154 16.83 -22.00 15.77
CA LYS A 154 17.39 -23.35 15.65
C LYS A 154 16.73 -24.13 14.50
N ASN A 155 15.40 -24.13 14.44
CA ASN A 155 14.64 -24.84 13.41
C ASN A 155 14.79 -24.25 11.99
N ASN A 156 15.44 -23.08 11.86
CA ASN A 156 15.54 -22.33 10.60
C ASN A 156 16.99 -21.98 10.23
N LEU A 157 17.97 -22.45 11.00
CA LEU A 157 19.40 -22.23 10.75
C LEU A 157 19.76 -22.72 9.35
N ASN A 158 20.40 -21.86 8.57
CA ASN A 158 20.96 -22.21 7.26
C ASN A 158 19.93 -22.71 6.24
N THR A 159 18.65 -22.46 6.49
CA THR A 159 17.53 -22.73 5.57
C THR A 159 16.76 -21.45 5.31
N TYR A 160 16.32 -20.78 6.38
CA TYR A 160 15.56 -19.54 6.33
C TYR A 160 16.30 -18.35 6.92
N ILE A 161 17.25 -18.58 7.82
CA ILE A 161 18.13 -17.53 8.38
C ILE A 161 19.60 -17.83 8.11
N PHE A 162 20.36 -16.79 7.80
CA PHE A 162 21.77 -16.83 7.44
C PHE A 162 22.47 -15.57 7.93
N ALA A 163 23.80 -15.56 7.89
CA ALA A 163 24.57 -14.32 7.99
C ALA A 163 24.78 -13.71 6.60
N LYS A 164 24.84 -12.38 6.53
CA LYS A 164 25.27 -11.62 5.34
C LYS A 164 26.28 -10.56 5.77
N LYS A 165 27.37 -10.43 5.01
CA LYS A 165 28.41 -9.45 5.27
C LYS A 165 27.89 -8.01 5.08
N VAL A 166 28.35 -7.08 5.90
CA VAL A 166 28.01 -5.64 5.86
C VAL A 166 29.20 -4.88 5.24
N ASP A 167 29.18 -4.74 3.91
CA ASP A 167 30.18 -4.05 3.08
C ASP A 167 31.64 -4.19 3.57
N SER A 168 32.47 -3.14 3.42
CA SER A 168 33.93 -3.14 3.64
C SER A 168 34.38 -3.41 5.09
N SER A 169 33.44 -3.49 6.03
CA SER A 169 33.72 -3.93 7.40
C SER A 169 33.63 -5.46 7.44
N ASN A 170 34.54 -6.15 8.13
CA ASN A 170 34.47 -7.60 8.33
C ASN A 170 33.31 -8.03 9.27
N GLN A 171 32.21 -7.27 9.26
CA GLN A 171 31.04 -7.44 10.11
C GLN A 171 29.94 -8.21 9.36
N PHE A 172 29.16 -8.95 10.13
CA PHE A 172 28.01 -9.72 9.65
C PHE A 172 26.73 -9.24 10.32
N ARG A 173 25.63 -9.36 9.60
CA ARG A 173 24.28 -9.27 10.14
C ARG A 173 23.54 -10.57 9.90
N ILE A 174 22.64 -10.92 10.82
CA ILE A 174 21.72 -12.04 10.59
C ILE A 174 20.54 -11.56 9.77
N VAL A 175 20.24 -12.26 8.69
CA VAL A 175 19.13 -12.02 7.78
C VAL A 175 18.21 -13.22 7.73
N LYS A 176 16.94 -12.97 7.44
CA LYS A 176 15.94 -13.98 7.11
C LYS A 176 15.50 -13.83 5.66
N LYS A 177 15.17 -14.94 5.01
CA LYS A 177 14.46 -14.94 3.73
C LYS A 177 13.06 -14.36 3.91
N TYR A 178 12.55 -13.70 2.89
CA TYR A 178 11.19 -13.16 2.87
C TYR A 178 10.60 -13.36 1.48
N ARG A 179 9.62 -14.27 1.39
CA ARG A 179 9.05 -14.75 0.12
C ARG A 179 7.69 -14.17 -0.20
N LYS A 180 7.18 -13.24 0.61
CA LYS A 180 5.85 -12.66 0.35
C LYS A 180 5.94 -11.70 -0.84
N ASN A 181 5.01 -11.88 -1.77
CA ASN A 181 4.68 -10.97 -2.87
C ASN A 181 3.38 -10.20 -2.61
N THR A 182 2.90 -10.24 -1.37
CA THR A 182 1.78 -9.43 -0.91
C THR A 182 2.27 -8.08 -0.37
N TYR A 183 1.44 -7.04 -0.51
CA TYR A 183 1.71 -5.71 0.01
C TYR A 183 0.41 -5.00 0.45
N THR A 184 0.57 -3.95 1.24
CA THR A 184 -0.51 -3.03 1.61
C THR A 184 -0.24 -1.66 0.99
N LEU A 185 -1.28 -0.87 0.75
CA LEU A 185 -1.13 0.50 0.29
C LEU A 185 -0.81 1.42 1.47
N ASN A 186 0.08 2.39 1.25
CA ASN A 186 0.27 3.51 2.16
C ASN A 186 -0.87 4.51 1.99
N THR A 187 -1.04 5.45 2.92
CA THR A 187 -2.06 6.51 2.84
C THR A 187 -1.68 7.65 1.89
N VAL A 188 -0.48 7.66 1.29
CA VAL A 188 -0.07 8.66 0.30
C VAL A 188 0.08 7.99 -1.05
N TRP A 189 -0.75 8.39 -2.01
CA TRP A 189 -0.91 7.77 -3.32
C TRP A 189 -0.37 8.69 -4.42
N THR A 190 0.68 8.23 -5.09
CA THR A 190 1.42 9.02 -6.11
C THR A 190 1.52 8.31 -7.46
N ASP A 191 0.78 7.20 -7.64
CA ASP A 191 0.79 6.47 -8.91
C ASP A 191 0.26 7.37 -10.03
N LYS A 192 0.96 7.39 -11.16
CA LYS A 192 0.60 8.18 -12.34
C LYS A 192 -0.76 7.81 -12.91
N LYS A 193 -1.22 6.56 -12.74
CA LYS A 193 -2.50 6.08 -13.28
C LYS A 193 -3.73 6.63 -12.57
N ILE A 194 -3.56 7.11 -11.35
CA ILE A 194 -4.65 7.58 -10.50
C ILE A 194 -4.65 9.09 -10.32
N LYS A 195 -3.80 9.80 -11.07
CA LYS A 195 -3.76 11.27 -11.10
C LYS A 195 -5.00 11.83 -11.79
N THR A 196 -5.48 12.97 -11.31
CA THR A 196 -6.76 13.57 -11.74
C THR A 196 -6.80 13.92 -13.24
N ASP A 197 -5.67 14.27 -13.86
CA ASP A 197 -5.59 14.53 -15.30
C ASP A 197 -5.89 13.28 -16.16
N ILE A 198 -5.59 12.08 -15.65
CA ILE A 198 -5.86 10.82 -16.33
C ILE A 198 -7.34 10.62 -16.61
N GLY A 199 -8.24 10.94 -15.66
CA GLY A 199 -9.68 10.82 -15.88
C GLY A 199 -10.17 11.70 -17.04
N THR A 200 -9.57 12.88 -17.20
CA THR A 200 -9.89 13.77 -18.33
C THR A 200 -9.43 13.15 -19.65
N LEU A 201 -8.25 12.51 -19.68
CA LEU A 201 -7.76 11.83 -20.88
C LEU A 201 -8.62 10.59 -21.23
N GLU A 202 -8.98 9.79 -20.24
CA GLU A 202 -9.82 8.60 -20.41
C GLU A 202 -11.19 8.96 -21.01
N THR A 203 -11.86 9.97 -20.45
CA THR A 203 -13.16 10.41 -20.97
C THR A 203 -13.04 11.06 -22.35
N LYS A 204 -12.02 11.88 -22.60
CA LYS A 204 -11.79 12.45 -23.95
C LYS A 204 -11.63 11.36 -25.00
N TYR A 205 -10.89 10.30 -24.69
CA TYR A 205 -10.70 9.18 -25.61
C TYR A 205 -12.01 8.49 -25.98
N LEU A 206 -12.95 8.38 -25.03
CA LEU A 206 -14.29 7.82 -25.29
C LEU A 206 -15.17 8.70 -26.18
N PHE A 207 -14.89 10.00 -26.24
CA PHE A 207 -15.69 10.99 -26.98
C PHE A 207 -14.89 11.64 -28.12
N ASP A 208 -14.11 10.87 -28.86
CA ASP A 208 -13.34 11.33 -30.04
C ASP A 208 -12.47 12.57 -29.75
N ASN A 209 -11.77 12.54 -28.61
CA ASN A 209 -10.95 13.61 -28.05
C ASN A 209 -11.68 14.89 -27.64
N LYS A 210 -13.02 14.86 -27.53
CA LYS A 210 -13.83 15.99 -27.04
C LYS A 210 -13.97 15.94 -25.53
N LYS A 211 -13.87 17.10 -24.88
CA LYS A 211 -13.98 17.22 -23.42
C LYS A 211 -15.42 17.60 -23.06
N TYR A 212 -16.22 16.60 -22.68
CA TYR A 212 -17.59 16.83 -22.20
C TYR A 212 -17.74 16.83 -20.68
N PHE A 213 -16.85 16.12 -19.98
CA PHE A 213 -16.79 16.14 -18.52
C PHE A 213 -15.64 17.04 -18.03
N PRO A 214 -15.89 17.95 -17.08
CA PRO A 214 -14.86 18.88 -16.63
C PRO A 214 -13.82 18.23 -15.72
N PHE A 215 -14.28 17.39 -14.76
CA PHE A 215 -13.47 16.81 -13.67
C PHE A 215 -13.78 15.32 -13.40
N PRO A 216 -13.74 14.44 -14.42
CA PRO A 216 -13.96 13.00 -14.22
C PRO A 216 -12.84 12.38 -13.35
N LYS A 217 -13.21 11.51 -12.41
CA LYS A 217 -12.20 10.74 -11.66
C LYS A 217 -11.57 9.67 -12.57
N PRO A 218 -10.28 9.31 -12.35
CA PRO A 218 -9.63 8.23 -13.09
C PRO A 218 -10.24 6.87 -12.77
N LYS A 219 -10.42 6.02 -13.79
CA LYS A 219 -10.97 4.66 -13.61
C LYS A 219 -10.09 3.83 -12.67
N ASP A 220 -8.77 3.89 -12.84
CA ASP A 220 -7.84 3.08 -12.04
C ASP A 220 -7.84 3.49 -10.56
N LEU A 221 -8.22 4.72 -10.22
CA LEU A 221 -8.42 5.15 -8.83
C LEU A 221 -9.55 4.36 -8.18
N ILE A 222 -10.72 4.31 -8.85
CA ILE A 222 -11.89 3.60 -8.33
C ILE A 222 -11.61 2.08 -8.29
N LYS A 223 -10.93 1.54 -9.31
CA LYS A 223 -10.52 0.13 -9.29
C LYS A 223 -9.62 -0.19 -8.10
N GLN A 224 -8.68 0.68 -7.76
CA GLN A 224 -7.80 0.47 -6.62
C GLN A 224 -8.59 0.45 -5.31
N LEU A 225 -9.52 1.38 -5.12
CA LEU A 225 -10.41 1.41 -3.95
C LEU A 225 -11.23 0.11 -3.86
N LEU A 226 -11.86 -0.31 -4.95
CA LEU A 226 -12.66 -1.54 -4.97
C LEU A 226 -11.81 -2.79 -4.74
N THR A 227 -10.58 -2.83 -5.26
CA THR A 227 -9.70 -4.00 -5.09
C THR A 227 -9.32 -4.22 -3.62
N ILE A 228 -9.15 -3.14 -2.85
CA ILE A 228 -8.82 -3.27 -1.41
C ILE A 228 -10.06 -3.45 -0.52
N SER A 229 -11.27 -3.27 -1.03
CA SER A 229 -12.46 -3.08 -0.17
C SER A 229 -13.71 -3.84 -0.59
N SER A 230 -13.66 -4.56 -1.71
CA SER A 230 -14.78 -5.35 -2.23
C SER A 230 -14.36 -6.75 -2.65
N THR A 231 -15.28 -7.69 -2.51
CA THR A 231 -15.17 -9.03 -3.06
C THR A 231 -15.67 -9.07 -4.51
N LYS A 232 -15.64 -10.25 -5.13
CA LYS A 232 -16.09 -10.44 -6.51
C LYS A 232 -17.59 -10.32 -6.72
N ASN A 233 -18.41 -10.27 -5.68
CA ASN A 233 -19.88 -10.33 -5.80
C ASN A 233 -20.60 -9.17 -5.09
N ASP A 234 -19.85 -8.15 -4.66
CA ASP A 234 -20.42 -7.04 -3.90
C ASP A 234 -21.20 -6.07 -4.77
N ILE A 235 -22.03 -5.25 -4.11
CA ILE A 235 -22.75 -4.13 -4.72
C ILE A 235 -21.96 -2.85 -4.47
N VAL A 236 -21.67 -2.11 -5.54
CA VAL A 236 -20.99 -0.81 -5.50
C VAL A 236 -22.01 0.29 -5.79
N LEU A 237 -22.22 1.20 -4.83
CA LEU A 237 -23.11 2.34 -4.99
C LEU A 237 -22.31 3.62 -5.16
N ASP A 238 -22.64 4.41 -6.18
CA ASP A 238 -22.17 5.78 -6.36
C ASP A 238 -23.38 6.68 -6.66
N PHE A 239 -23.72 7.50 -5.68
CA PHE A 239 -24.86 8.41 -5.75
C PHE A 239 -24.50 9.84 -6.20
N PHE A 240 -23.26 10.03 -6.66
CA PHE A 240 -22.75 11.23 -7.33
C PHE A 240 -22.02 10.82 -8.61
N ALA A 241 -22.71 10.08 -9.49
CA ALA A 241 -22.05 9.30 -10.52
C ALA A 241 -21.23 10.13 -11.52
N GLY A 242 -21.64 11.37 -11.82
CA GLY A 242 -20.93 12.28 -12.73
C GLY A 242 -20.64 11.64 -14.08
N SER A 243 -19.36 11.41 -14.39
CA SER A 243 -18.92 10.71 -15.61
C SER A 243 -19.10 9.19 -15.58
N ALA A 244 -19.80 8.66 -14.59
CA ALA A 244 -20.04 7.23 -14.35
C ALA A 244 -18.76 6.39 -14.23
N THR A 245 -17.66 6.98 -13.73
CA THR A 245 -16.36 6.30 -13.59
C THR A 245 -16.47 5.05 -12.73
N THR A 246 -17.31 5.07 -11.69
CA THR A 246 -17.53 3.90 -10.82
C THR A 246 -18.11 2.70 -11.58
N GLY A 247 -19.14 2.92 -12.41
CA GLY A 247 -19.70 1.85 -13.25
C GLY A 247 -18.66 1.32 -14.24
N HIS A 248 -17.87 2.20 -14.86
CA HIS A 248 -16.78 1.80 -15.75
C HIS A 248 -15.72 0.94 -15.03
N ALA A 249 -15.31 1.32 -13.82
CA ALA A 249 -14.35 0.57 -13.01
C ALA A 249 -14.88 -0.82 -12.64
N VAL A 250 -16.16 -0.93 -12.25
CA VAL A 250 -16.79 -2.22 -11.92
C VAL A 250 -16.86 -3.14 -13.14
N MET A 251 -17.26 -2.63 -14.30
CA MET A 251 -17.27 -3.40 -15.55
C MET A 251 -15.87 -3.91 -15.93
N ASP A 252 -14.84 -3.08 -15.73
CA ASP A 252 -13.45 -3.46 -16.02
C ASP A 252 -12.94 -4.52 -15.01
N LEU A 253 -13.29 -4.40 -13.73
CA LEU A 253 -12.93 -5.37 -12.70
C LEU A 253 -13.57 -6.74 -12.93
N ASN A 254 -14.83 -6.81 -13.34
CA ASN A 254 -15.53 -8.09 -13.57
C ASN A 254 -14.92 -8.94 -14.71
N LYS A 255 -13.97 -8.41 -15.48
CA LYS A 255 -13.11 -9.23 -16.36
C LYS A 255 -12.28 -10.26 -15.58
N ASP A 256 -12.14 -10.10 -14.27
CA ASP A 256 -11.54 -11.07 -13.33
C ASP A 256 -12.43 -12.30 -13.05
N GLY A 257 -13.57 -12.42 -13.75
CA GLY A 257 -14.58 -13.47 -13.54
C GLY A 257 -15.53 -13.19 -12.37
N GLY A 258 -15.49 -11.98 -11.80
CA GLY A 258 -16.43 -11.52 -10.79
C GLY A 258 -17.80 -11.12 -11.35
N SER A 259 -18.73 -10.91 -10.43
CA SER A 259 -20.12 -10.52 -10.69
C SER A 259 -20.55 -9.29 -9.88
N ARG A 260 -19.60 -8.38 -9.59
CA ARG A 260 -19.86 -7.14 -8.85
C ARG A 260 -20.96 -6.36 -9.56
N GLN A 261 -21.93 -5.89 -8.80
CA GLN A 261 -23.03 -5.08 -9.31
C GLN A 261 -22.76 -3.61 -9.01
N PHE A 262 -23.27 -2.70 -9.83
CA PHE A 262 -23.21 -1.28 -9.52
C PHE A 262 -24.58 -0.61 -9.61
N ILE A 263 -24.79 0.38 -8.75
CA ILE A 263 -25.93 1.29 -8.76
C ILE A 263 -25.36 2.69 -8.88
N LEU A 264 -25.75 3.41 -9.94
CA LEU A 264 -25.35 4.80 -10.16
C LEU A 264 -26.57 5.70 -10.04
N VAL A 265 -26.43 6.80 -9.30
CA VAL A 265 -27.44 7.86 -9.24
C VAL A 265 -26.78 9.15 -9.74
N GLN A 266 -27.43 9.79 -10.70
CA GLN A 266 -27.03 11.09 -11.24
C GLN A 266 -28.28 11.95 -11.37
N ILE A 267 -28.20 13.18 -10.88
CA ILE A 267 -29.26 14.16 -11.09
C ILE A 267 -29.24 14.63 -12.57
N PRO A 268 -30.40 14.87 -13.19
CA PRO A 268 -30.48 15.41 -14.55
C PRO A 268 -30.23 16.92 -14.54
N GLU A 269 -29.05 17.35 -14.08
CA GLU A 269 -28.64 18.75 -14.04
C GLU A 269 -28.50 19.29 -15.46
N ALA A 270 -29.08 20.46 -15.75
CA ALA A 270 -29.02 21.03 -17.09
C ALA A 270 -27.58 21.43 -17.46
N VAL A 271 -27.15 21.04 -18.64
CA VAL A 271 -25.85 21.46 -19.21
C VAL A 271 -25.94 22.92 -19.66
N ASP A 272 -24.90 23.71 -19.41
CA ASP A 272 -24.78 25.08 -19.92
C ASP A 272 -24.98 25.12 -21.44
N GLU A 273 -26.00 25.86 -21.89
CA GLU A 273 -26.41 25.98 -23.29
C GLU A 273 -25.28 26.47 -24.21
N ASN A 274 -24.30 27.19 -23.66
CA ASN A 274 -23.16 27.71 -24.41
C ASN A 274 -22.01 26.69 -24.56
N SER A 275 -22.05 25.58 -23.81
CA SER A 275 -20.99 24.59 -23.77
C SER A 275 -20.94 23.72 -25.03
N GLU A 276 -19.76 23.17 -25.31
CA GLU A 276 -19.58 22.17 -26.38
C GLU A 276 -20.36 20.87 -26.12
N THR A 277 -20.59 20.54 -24.84
CA THR A 277 -21.41 19.40 -24.41
C THR A 277 -22.87 19.59 -24.87
N PHE A 278 -23.44 20.78 -24.66
CA PHE A 278 -24.79 21.10 -25.11
C PHE A 278 -24.92 21.11 -26.63
N LYS A 279 -23.95 21.74 -27.33
CA LYS A 279 -23.89 21.75 -28.80
C LYS A 279 -23.79 20.35 -29.41
N ALA A 280 -23.24 19.39 -28.67
CA ALA A 280 -23.16 17.99 -29.07
C ALA A 280 -24.46 17.20 -28.84
N GLY A 281 -25.49 17.81 -28.25
CA GLY A 281 -26.81 17.23 -28.06
C GLY A 281 -27.11 16.72 -26.66
N TYR A 282 -26.15 16.82 -25.72
CA TYR A 282 -26.34 16.43 -24.32
C TYR A 282 -26.95 17.59 -23.54
N LYS A 283 -28.18 17.41 -23.05
CA LYS A 283 -28.93 18.46 -22.33
C LYS A 283 -28.77 18.36 -20.81
N ASN A 284 -28.36 17.21 -20.32
CA ASN A 284 -28.16 16.84 -18.93
C ASN A 284 -27.07 15.76 -18.79
#